data_AF-A0A2S6U2Y0-F1
#
_entry.id   AF-A0A2S6U2Y0-F1
#
_cell.length_a   1.000
_cell.length_b   1.000
_cell.length_c   1.000
_cell.angle_alpha   90.00
_cell.angle_beta   90.00
_cell.angle_gamma   90.00
#
_symmetry.space_group_name_H-M   'P 1'
#
loop_
_entity.id
_entity.type
_entity.pdbx_description
1 polymer ?
#
loop_
_entity_poly.entity_id
_entity_poly.type
_entity_poly.pdbx_seq_one_letter_code
_entity_poly.pdbx_strand_id
1 'polypeptide(L)'
;MRPLSSFTLAFVALAIGACASAGEMSKKKNASLAHMGHVTKAWKDTPGKKGLLTTAIAEVKVAAQHAGFAASKPGNLGWMKTHTNHVLHAVVPSSGGKGPGQGYGVTKGATGCAKHIGFAAKSAGASKNVKAHAVHVGASCGNAVAWAKEISALGTKILAASSAAAAAPQVKKMKMLAGQLLSGVDANGDGKISWKKGEGGLMEAKKHMGFMAKGEGM
;
A
#
# COMPACT_ATOMS: atom_id res chain seq x y z
N MET A 1 47.34 50.09 48.79
CA MET A 1 47.32 48.65 48.48
C MET A 1 45.93 48.31 47.93
N ARG A 2 45.86 47.55 46.83
CA ARG A 2 44.68 47.09 46.05
C ARG A 2 43.89 45.99 46.82
N PRO A 3 42.74 45.43 46.36
CA PRO A 3 41.67 45.89 45.43
C PRO A 3 40.21 45.56 45.86
N LEU A 4 39.28 46.01 45.00
CA LEU A 4 37.88 45.58 44.75
C LEU A 4 37.64 44.05 44.70
N SER A 5 36.40 43.58 44.95
CA SER A 5 35.46 43.08 43.90
C SER A 5 34.36 42.15 44.43
N SER A 6 33.15 42.35 43.88
CA SER A 6 31.94 41.55 43.97
C SER A 6 32.11 40.10 43.49
N PHE A 7 31.28 39.18 44.00
CA PHE A 7 31.05 37.88 43.37
C PHE A 7 29.59 37.73 42.95
N THR A 8 29.41 37.74 41.63
CA THR A 8 28.17 37.47 40.90
C THR A 8 28.01 35.95 40.72
N LEU A 9 26.79 35.46 40.93
CA LEU A 9 26.35 34.09 40.66
C LEU A 9 26.43 33.78 39.16
N ALA A 10 27.15 32.74 38.74
CA ALA A 10 27.17 32.27 37.36
C ALA A 10 26.42 30.93 37.23
N PHE A 11 25.23 30.96 36.64
CA PHE A 11 24.57 29.78 36.08
C PHE A 11 25.18 29.48 34.71
N VAL A 12 25.87 28.35 34.56
CA VAL A 12 26.31 27.84 33.25
C VAL A 12 25.23 26.90 32.72
N ALA A 13 24.48 27.36 31.73
CA ALA A 13 23.64 26.49 30.91
C ALA A 13 24.48 25.92 29.76
N LEU A 14 24.84 24.63 29.85
CA LEU A 14 25.56 23.92 28.79
C LEU A 14 24.56 23.42 27.73
N ALA A 15 24.39 24.19 26.66
CA ALA A 15 23.67 23.73 25.47
C ALA A 15 24.60 22.86 24.60
N ILE A 16 24.54 21.53 24.78
CA ILE A 16 25.22 20.59 23.87
C ILE A 16 24.39 20.49 22.58
N GLY A 17 24.74 21.30 21.59
CA GLY A 17 24.24 21.14 20.22
C GLY A 17 24.88 19.92 19.56
N ALA A 18 24.13 18.82 19.45
CA ALA A 18 24.58 17.62 18.74
C ALA A 18 24.61 17.88 17.22
N CYS A 19 25.77 18.28 16.69
CA CYS A 19 26.03 18.22 15.25
C CYS A 19 26.21 16.76 14.84
N ALA A 20 25.16 16.13 14.30
CA ALA A 20 25.28 14.79 13.72
C ALA A 20 26.31 14.81 12.59
N SER A 21 27.21 13.81 12.56
CA SER A 21 28.25 13.74 11.53
C SER A 21 27.67 13.41 10.15
N ALA A 22 28.35 13.82 9.08
CA ALA A 22 27.95 13.51 7.70
C ALA A 22 27.77 11.99 7.46
N GLY A 23 28.58 11.16 8.13
CA GLY A 23 28.49 9.70 8.07
C GLY A 23 27.21 9.13 8.68
N GLU A 24 26.75 9.68 9.81
CA GLU A 24 25.48 9.28 10.42
C GLU A 24 24.27 9.70 9.59
N MET A 25 24.31 10.90 9.01
CA MET A 25 23.25 11.38 8.11
C MET A 25 23.15 10.53 6.84
N SER A 26 24.29 10.10 6.27
CA SER A 26 24.33 9.18 5.13
C SER A 26 23.71 7.81 5.48
N LYS A 27 24.09 7.20 6.61
CA LYS A 27 23.48 5.93 7.07
C LYS A 27 21.97 6.03 7.29
N LYS A 28 21.50 7.14 7.87
CA LYS A 28 20.07 7.40 8.11
C LYS A 28 19.29 7.60 6.81
N LYS A 29 19.87 8.26 5.80
CA LYS A 29 19.27 8.37 4.45
C LYS A 29 19.20 7.00 3.79
N ASN A 30 20.26 6.20 3.89
CA ASN A 30 20.30 4.84 3.34
C ASN A 30 19.18 3.93 3.88
N ALA A 31 18.82 4.07 5.17
CA ALA A 31 17.69 3.34 5.74
C ALA A 31 16.34 3.71 5.10
N SER A 32 16.09 5.01 4.86
CA SER A 32 14.87 5.47 4.18
C SER A 32 14.78 4.91 2.75
N LEU A 33 15.87 4.99 2.00
CA LEU A 33 15.95 4.48 0.62
C LEU A 33 15.82 2.95 0.56
N ALA A 34 16.36 2.22 1.54
CA ALA A 34 16.20 0.77 1.62
C ALA A 34 14.73 0.37 1.77
N HIS A 35 13.99 1.08 2.64
CA HIS A 35 12.55 0.85 2.79
C HIS A 35 11.75 1.21 1.54
N MET A 36 12.11 2.27 0.81
CA MET A 36 11.54 2.54 -0.52
C MET A 36 11.85 1.40 -1.50
N GLY A 37 13.08 0.89 -1.48
CA GLY A 37 13.51 -0.26 -2.29
C GLY A 37 12.68 -1.52 -2.02
N HIS A 38 12.29 -1.79 -0.77
CA HIS A 38 11.39 -2.89 -0.44
C HIS A 38 10.00 -2.75 -1.09
N VAL A 39 9.51 -1.52 -1.21
CA VAL A 39 8.19 -1.25 -1.81
C VAL A 39 8.21 -1.48 -3.33
N THR A 40 9.24 -1.03 -4.04
CA THR A 40 9.22 -1.00 -5.51
C THR A 40 10.21 -1.94 -6.21
N LYS A 41 11.38 -2.18 -5.61
CA LYS A 41 12.48 -2.92 -6.24
C LYS A 41 12.44 -4.41 -5.89
N ALA A 42 12.60 -4.76 -4.61
CA ALA A 42 12.71 -6.16 -4.21
C ALA A 42 12.25 -6.46 -2.78
N TRP A 43 11.58 -7.59 -2.61
CA TRP A 43 11.24 -8.16 -1.31
C TRP A 43 11.42 -9.68 -1.33
N LYS A 44 12.12 -10.22 -0.33
CA LYS A 44 12.60 -11.60 -0.30
C LYS A 44 11.51 -12.66 -0.56
N ASP A 45 10.29 -12.44 -0.05
CA ASP A 45 9.23 -13.44 -0.09
C ASP A 45 8.26 -13.25 -1.27
N THR A 46 8.49 -12.24 -2.12
CA THR A 46 7.63 -12.02 -3.30
C THR A 46 8.05 -12.91 -4.47
N PRO A 47 7.11 -13.28 -5.34
CA PRO A 47 7.40 -13.99 -6.59
C PRO A 47 8.38 -13.21 -7.46
N GLY A 48 9.45 -13.86 -7.89
CA GLY A 48 10.53 -13.23 -8.66
C GLY A 48 11.28 -12.13 -7.91
N LYS A 49 11.20 -12.09 -6.57
CA LYS A 49 11.86 -11.10 -5.70
C LYS A 49 11.55 -9.64 -6.09
N LYS A 50 10.33 -9.37 -6.57
CA LYS A 50 9.87 -8.02 -6.96
C LYS A 50 9.56 -7.15 -5.74
N GLY A 51 9.32 -5.85 -5.93
CA GLY A 51 8.82 -4.99 -4.86
C GLY A 51 7.44 -5.41 -4.36
N LEU A 52 7.13 -5.10 -3.10
CA LEU A 52 5.82 -5.37 -2.47
C LEU A 52 4.65 -4.77 -3.25
N LEU A 53 4.76 -3.49 -3.63
CA LEU A 53 3.72 -2.80 -4.40
C LEU A 53 3.64 -3.33 -5.84
N THR A 54 4.78 -3.58 -6.46
CA THR A 54 4.86 -4.16 -7.82
C THR A 54 4.14 -5.51 -7.88
N THR A 55 4.35 -6.35 -6.85
CA THR A 55 3.69 -7.65 -6.72
C THR A 55 2.19 -7.48 -6.49
N ALA A 56 1.77 -6.61 -5.58
CA ALA A 56 0.35 -6.34 -5.32
C ALA A 56 -0.39 -5.83 -6.58
N ILE A 57 0.27 -5.00 -7.40
CA ILE A 57 -0.29 -4.51 -8.67
C ILE A 57 -0.45 -5.65 -9.68
N ALA A 58 0.50 -6.59 -9.76
CA ALA A 58 0.36 -7.74 -10.64
C ALA A 58 -0.84 -8.60 -10.25
N GLU A 59 -1.01 -8.85 -8.95
CA GLU A 59 -2.15 -9.63 -8.43
C GLU A 59 -3.49 -8.92 -8.64
N VAL A 60 -3.61 -7.61 -8.34
CA VAL A 60 -4.89 -6.92 -8.53
C VAL A 60 -5.31 -6.85 -9.99
N LYS A 61 -4.38 -6.79 -10.95
CA LYS A 61 -4.73 -6.84 -12.39
C LYS A 61 -5.44 -8.14 -12.73
N VAL A 62 -4.93 -9.27 -12.22
CA VAL A 62 -5.56 -10.58 -12.37
C VAL A 62 -6.93 -10.60 -11.69
N ALA A 63 -7.02 -10.08 -10.46
CA ALA A 63 -8.29 -9.98 -9.74
C ALA A 63 -9.33 -9.14 -10.49
N ALA A 64 -8.97 -7.97 -11.00
CA ALA A 64 -9.87 -7.09 -11.75
C ALA A 64 -10.36 -7.75 -13.05
N GLN A 65 -9.47 -8.43 -13.77
CA GLN A 65 -9.83 -9.19 -14.97
C GLN A 65 -10.82 -10.31 -14.64
N HIS A 66 -10.54 -11.13 -13.63
CA HIS A 66 -11.43 -12.24 -13.26
C HIS A 66 -12.73 -11.76 -12.63
N ALA A 67 -12.76 -10.66 -11.90
CA ALA A 67 -14.00 -10.08 -11.42
C ALA A 67 -14.86 -9.56 -12.60
N GLY A 68 -14.22 -9.06 -13.66
CA GLY A 68 -14.86 -8.78 -14.95
C GLY A 68 -15.49 -10.01 -15.58
N PHE A 69 -14.76 -11.13 -15.64
CA PHE A 69 -15.28 -12.40 -16.13
C PHE A 69 -16.42 -12.93 -15.27
N ALA A 70 -16.30 -12.94 -13.95
CA ALA A 70 -17.37 -13.38 -13.05
C ALA A 70 -18.68 -12.64 -13.33
N ALA A 71 -18.61 -11.34 -13.61
CA ALA A 71 -19.77 -10.50 -13.93
C ALA A 71 -20.32 -10.67 -15.36
N SER A 72 -19.58 -11.31 -16.27
CA SER A 72 -19.93 -11.34 -17.70
C SER A 72 -21.01 -12.37 -18.06
N LYS A 73 -21.34 -13.30 -17.16
CA LYS A 73 -22.39 -14.30 -17.36
C LYS A 73 -23.35 -14.33 -16.16
N PRO A 74 -24.25 -13.32 -16.02
CA PRO A 74 -25.08 -13.15 -14.83
C PRO A 74 -26.06 -14.30 -14.53
N GLY A 75 -26.36 -15.16 -15.52
CA GLY A 75 -27.19 -16.35 -15.34
C GLY A 75 -26.42 -17.64 -15.01
N ASN A 76 -25.08 -17.62 -14.94
CA ASN A 76 -24.26 -18.82 -14.78
C ASN A 76 -23.52 -18.84 -13.44
N LEU A 77 -24.08 -19.54 -12.45
CA LEU A 77 -23.50 -19.62 -11.10
C LEU A 77 -22.13 -20.31 -11.09
N GLY A 78 -21.94 -21.38 -11.86
CA GLY A 78 -20.66 -22.08 -11.94
C GLY A 78 -19.55 -21.15 -12.41
N TRP A 79 -19.82 -20.38 -13.48
CA TRP A 79 -18.91 -19.37 -14.01
C TRP A 79 -18.55 -18.28 -12.99
N MET A 80 -19.56 -17.77 -12.28
CA MET A 80 -19.34 -16.80 -11.19
C MET A 80 -18.42 -17.36 -10.11
N LYS A 81 -18.68 -18.59 -9.65
CA LYS A 81 -17.88 -19.24 -8.59
C LYS A 81 -16.45 -19.50 -9.03
N THR A 82 -16.24 -20.00 -10.25
CA THR A 82 -14.90 -20.23 -10.81
C THR A 82 -14.07 -18.95 -10.81
N HIS A 83 -14.61 -17.88 -11.39
CA HIS A 83 -13.85 -16.62 -11.45
C HIS A 83 -13.75 -15.92 -10.10
N THR A 84 -14.71 -16.11 -9.20
CA THR A 84 -14.59 -15.64 -7.82
C THR A 84 -13.43 -16.34 -7.09
N ASN A 85 -13.25 -17.65 -7.28
CA ASN A 85 -12.09 -18.36 -6.73
C ASN A 85 -10.76 -17.78 -7.24
N HIS A 86 -10.68 -17.40 -8.52
CA HIS A 86 -9.49 -16.75 -9.08
C HIS A 86 -9.24 -15.37 -8.46
N VAL A 87 -10.30 -14.58 -8.26
CA VAL A 87 -10.20 -13.30 -7.54
C VAL A 87 -9.67 -13.51 -6.13
N LEU A 88 -10.22 -14.48 -5.40
CA LEU A 88 -9.77 -14.79 -4.03
C LEU A 88 -8.31 -15.24 -4.00
N HIS A 89 -7.87 -16.06 -4.97
CA HIS A 89 -6.48 -16.46 -5.08
C HIS A 89 -5.53 -15.26 -5.22
N ALA A 90 -5.88 -14.30 -6.09
CA ALA A 90 -5.05 -13.12 -6.31
C ALA A 90 -5.13 -12.09 -5.17
N VAL A 91 -6.28 -11.94 -4.50
CA VAL A 91 -6.49 -10.89 -3.50
C VAL A 91 -6.11 -11.36 -2.08
N VAL A 92 -6.63 -12.51 -1.67
CA VAL A 92 -6.45 -13.13 -0.34
C VAL A 92 -6.24 -14.64 -0.49
N PRO A 93 -5.06 -15.11 -0.94
CA PRO A 93 -4.83 -16.53 -1.19
C PRO A 93 -5.07 -17.42 0.04
N SER A 94 -4.89 -16.89 1.26
CA SER A 94 -5.19 -17.59 2.52
C SER A 94 -6.66 -17.96 2.71
N SER A 95 -7.58 -17.43 1.89
CA SER A 95 -8.99 -17.83 1.87
C SER A 95 -9.25 -19.17 1.16
N GLY A 96 -8.22 -19.82 0.62
CA GLY A 96 -8.32 -21.13 -0.03
C GLY A 96 -8.59 -21.10 -1.53
N GLY A 97 -8.73 -19.90 -2.13
CA GLY A 97 -8.88 -19.73 -3.58
C GLY A 97 -7.67 -20.27 -4.34
N LYS A 98 -7.93 -20.96 -5.47
CA LYS A 98 -6.93 -21.38 -6.46
C LYS A 98 -7.25 -20.71 -7.80
N GLY A 99 -6.23 -20.35 -8.57
CA GLY A 99 -6.44 -19.76 -9.89
C GLY A 99 -5.19 -19.07 -10.44
N PRO A 100 -5.35 -18.31 -11.55
CA PRO A 100 -4.30 -17.44 -12.06
C PRO A 100 -3.91 -16.37 -11.04
N GLY A 101 -2.69 -15.85 -11.16
CA GLY A 101 -2.07 -15.00 -10.16
C GLY A 101 -0.76 -15.61 -9.69
N GLN A 102 -0.03 -14.91 -8.83
CA GLN A 102 1.24 -15.42 -8.31
C GLN A 102 1.08 -16.03 -6.91
N GLY A 103 -0.13 -16.03 -6.37
CA GLY A 103 -0.47 -16.58 -5.05
C GLY A 103 0.12 -15.80 -3.87
N TYR A 104 0.68 -14.60 -4.10
CA TYR A 104 1.23 -13.78 -3.03
C TYR A 104 0.14 -12.99 -2.29
N GLY A 105 -0.86 -12.53 -3.04
CA GLY A 105 -2.00 -11.81 -2.50
C GLY A 105 -1.82 -10.31 -2.46
N VAL A 106 -2.83 -9.58 -2.96
CA VAL A 106 -2.95 -8.13 -2.80
C VAL A 106 -2.84 -7.71 -1.34
N THR A 107 -3.57 -8.38 -0.43
CA THR A 107 -3.59 -8.00 1.00
C THR A 107 -2.20 -8.03 1.61
N LYS A 108 -1.40 -9.07 1.30
CA LYS A 108 -0.03 -9.21 1.82
C LYS A 108 0.88 -8.14 1.26
N GLY A 109 0.88 -7.94 -0.06
CA GLY A 109 1.72 -6.93 -0.72
C GLY A 109 1.37 -5.50 -0.33
N ALA A 110 0.09 -5.16 -0.26
CA ALA A 110 -0.38 -3.83 0.14
C ALA A 110 -0.12 -3.55 1.63
N THR A 111 -0.29 -4.54 2.51
CA THR A 111 0.09 -4.41 3.94
C THR A 111 1.59 -4.15 4.08
N GLY A 112 2.42 -4.92 3.37
CA GLY A 112 3.86 -4.70 3.34
C GLY A 112 4.24 -3.33 2.79
N CYS A 113 3.62 -2.90 1.68
CA CYS A 113 3.77 -1.56 1.11
C CYS A 113 3.53 -0.48 2.16
N ALA A 114 2.35 -0.48 2.80
CA ALA A 114 1.97 0.52 3.79
C ALA A 114 2.95 0.54 4.99
N LYS A 115 3.39 -0.63 5.45
CA LYS A 115 4.37 -0.76 6.54
C LYS A 115 5.72 -0.16 6.16
N HIS A 116 6.29 -0.57 5.02
CA HIS A 116 7.63 -0.14 4.64
C HIS A 116 7.68 1.32 4.23
N ILE A 117 6.65 1.87 3.58
CA ILE A 117 6.64 3.29 3.29
C ILE A 117 6.51 4.14 4.56
N GLY A 118 5.78 3.64 5.57
CA GLY A 118 5.75 4.24 6.90
C GLY A 118 7.13 4.26 7.58
N PHE A 119 7.92 3.19 7.44
CA PHE A 119 9.30 3.16 7.94
C PHE A 119 10.22 4.10 7.17
N ALA A 120 10.07 4.19 5.84
CA ALA A 120 10.82 5.13 5.02
C ALA A 120 10.61 6.58 5.50
N ALA A 121 9.35 6.98 5.77
CA ALA A 121 9.00 8.32 6.24
C ALA A 121 9.45 8.63 7.66
N LYS A 122 9.46 7.62 8.55
CA LYS A 122 9.88 7.75 9.95
C LYS A 122 11.39 7.66 10.15
N SER A 123 12.13 7.23 9.13
CA SER A 123 13.59 7.17 9.19
C SER A 123 14.18 8.56 9.45
N ALA A 124 15.19 8.65 10.31
CA ALA A 124 15.79 9.93 10.69
C ALA A 124 16.36 10.72 9.49
N GLY A 125 16.74 10.03 8.40
CA GLY A 125 17.24 10.64 7.16
C GLY A 125 16.16 10.84 6.08
N ALA A 126 14.88 10.67 6.41
CA ALA A 126 13.80 10.87 5.47
C ALA A 126 13.70 12.34 5.05
N SER A 127 13.78 12.58 3.74
CA SER A 127 13.62 13.91 3.17
C SER A 127 12.17 14.42 3.30
N LYS A 128 11.95 15.72 3.05
CA LYS A 128 10.59 16.27 2.94
C LYS A 128 9.78 15.59 1.82
N ASN A 129 10.45 15.25 0.72
CA ASN A 129 9.87 14.53 -0.42
C ASN A 129 9.37 13.13 -0.02
N VAL A 130 10.18 12.36 0.71
CA VAL A 130 9.77 11.05 1.25
C VAL A 130 8.56 11.21 2.17
N LYS A 131 8.61 12.14 3.13
CA LYS A 131 7.53 12.34 4.09
C LYS A 131 6.22 12.75 3.42
N ALA A 132 6.26 13.67 2.44
CA ALA A 132 5.09 14.15 1.73
C ALA A 132 4.40 13.02 0.94
N HIS A 133 5.13 12.29 0.11
CA HIS A 133 4.52 11.26 -0.74
C HIS A 133 4.21 9.96 -0.01
N ALA A 134 4.89 9.66 1.11
CA ALA A 134 4.61 8.46 1.90
C ALA A 134 3.19 8.44 2.46
N VAL A 135 2.60 9.61 2.75
CA VAL A 135 1.19 9.73 3.18
C VAL A 135 0.26 9.16 2.13
N HIS A 136 0.47 9.51 0.85
CA HIS A 136 -0.37 9.06 -0.26
C HIS A 136 -0.21 7.57 -0.53
N VAL A 137 1.03 7.08 -0.54
CA VAL A 137 1.33 5.66 -0.76
C VAL A 137 0.75 4.82 0.38
N GLY A 138 0.97 5.23 1.63
CA GLY A 138 0.47 4.54 2.81
C GLY A 138 -1.06 4.49 2.84
N ALA A 139 -1.72 5.62 2.58
CA ALA A 139 -3.19 5.68 2.51
C ALA A 139 -3.75 4.79 1.40
N SER A 140 -3.17 4.85 0.20
CA SER A 140 -3.62 4.06 -0.95
C SER A 140 -3.43 2.55 -0.74
N CYS A 141 -2.27 2.15 -0.19
CA CYS A 141 -2.03 0.76 0.19
C CYS A 141 -2.97 0.31 1.34
N GLY A 142 -3.31 1.20 2.27
CA GLY A 142 -4.31 0.94 3.32
C GLY A 142 -5.74 0.75 2.79
N ASN A 143 -6.19 1.63 1.88
CA ASN A 143 -7.47 1.50 1.19
C ASN A 143 -7.55 0.18 0.41
N ALA A 144 -6.49 -0.18 -0.31
CA ALA A 144 -6.40 -1.45 -1.01
C ALA A 144 -6.56 -2.67 -0.10
N VAL A 145 -5.99 -2.64 1.11
CA VAL A 145 -6.18 -3.71 2.11
C VAL A 145 -7.65 -3.77 2.59
N ALA A 146 -8.28 -2.62 2.81
CA ALA A 146 -9.69 -2.57 3.23
C ALA A 146 -10.61 -3.16 2.16
N TRP A 147 -10.46 -2.76 0.90
CA TRP A 147 -11.23 -3.31 -0.21
C TRP A 147 -10.94 -4.78 -0.46
N ALA A 148 -9.69 -5.22 -0.31
CA ALA A 148 -9.33 -6.63 -0.43
C ALA A 148 -10.07 -7.51 0.59
N LYS A 149 -10.24 -7.04 1.83
CA LYS A 149 -11.03 -7.73 2.86
C LYS A 149 -12.52 -7.79 2.51
N GLU A 150 -13.07 -6.69 1.99
CA GLU A 150 -14.48 -6.67 1.53
C GLU A 150 -14.70 -7.62 0.33
N ILE A 151 -13.77 -7.64 -0.63
CA ILE A 151 -13.77 -8.61 -1.73
C ILE A 151 -13.74 -10.05 -1.19
N SER A 152 -12.92 -10.34 -0.18
CA SER A 152 -12.89 -11.67 0.44
C SER A 152 -14.26 -12.07 1.00
N ALA A 153 -14.92 -11.16 1.74
CA ALA A 153 -16.22 -11.42 2.32
C ALA A 153 -17.31 -11.62 1.25
N LEU A 154 -17.28 -10.83 0.17
CA LEU A 154 -18.18 -11.00 -0.98
C LEU A 154 -17.93 -12.34 -1.69
N GLY A 155 -16.65 -12.70 -1.87
CA GLY A 155 -16.26 -13.96 -2.49
C GLY A 155 -16.81 -15.16 -1.73
N THR A 156 -16.71 -15.18 -0.40
CA THR A 156 -17.32 -16.23 0.43
C THR A 156 -18.83 -16.32 0.21
N LYS A 157 -19.55 -15.19 0.15
CA LYS A 157 -20.99 -15.18 -0.13
C LYS A 157 -21.33 -15.72 -1.52
N ILE A 158 -20.55 -15.38 -2.54
CA ILE A 158 -20.73 -15.89 -3.91
C ILE A 158 -20.50 -17.39 -3.97
N LEU A 159 -19.46 -17.89 -3.30
CA LEU A 159 -19.14 -19.32 -3.26
C LEU A 159 -20.22 -20.13 -2.51
N ALA A 160 -20.82 -19.55 -1.47
CA ALA A 160 -21.91 -20.15 -0.72
C ALA A 160 -23.29 -20.07 -1.42
N ALA A 161 -23.47 -19.19 -2.41
CA ALA A 161 -24.75 -18.99 -3.07
C ALA A 161 -25.25 -20.25 -3.80
N SER A 162 -26.54 -20.52 -3.71
CA SER A 162 -27.21 -21.66 -4.38
C SER A 162 -27.82 -21.30 -5.73
N SER A 163 -27.84 -20.03 -6.11
CA SER A 163 -28.37 -19.57 -7.41
C SER A 163 -27.57 -18.41 -7.98
N ALA A 164 -27.58 -18.27 -9.32
CA ALA A 164 -26.93 -17.15 -10.00
C ALA A 164 -27.55 -15.81 -9.60
N ALA A 165 -28.87 -15.76 -9.41
CA ALA A 165 -29.59 -14.58 -8.96
C ALA A 165 -29.12 -14.08 -7.58
N ALA A 166 -28.84 -14.99 -6.63
CA ALA A 166 -28.31 -14.63 -5.32
C ALA A 166 -26.85 -14.15 -5.38
N ALA A 167 -26.04 -14.73 -6.28
CA ALA A 167 -24.64 -14.37 -6.44
C ALA A 167 -24.42 -13.05 -7.20
N ALA A 168 -25.26 -12.72 -8.18
CA ALA A 168 -25.04 -11.62 -9.12
C ALA A 168 -24.81 -10.24 -8.46
N PRO A 169 -25.58 -9.81 -7.42
CA PRO A 169 -25.33 -8.53 -6.75
C PRO A 169 -23.95 -8.49 -6.08
N GLN A 170 -23.52 -9.60 -5.48
CA GLN A 170 -22.24 -9.71 -4.80
C GLN A 170 -21.09 -9.67 -5.81
N VAL A 171 -21.23 -10.36 -6.95
CA VAL A 171 -20.28 -10.31 -8.07
C VAL A 171 -20.14 -8.89 -8.62
N LYS A 172 -21.24 -8.16 -8.78
CA LYS A 172 -21.22 -6.76 -9.25
C LYS A 172 -20.42 -5.87 -8.28
N LYS A 173 -20.66 -6.00 -6.98
CA LYS A 173 -19.91 -5.27 -5.93
C LYS A 173 -18.43 -5.68 -5.92
N MET A 174 -18.13 -6.98 -6.03
CA MET A 174 -16.75 -7.49 -6.09
C MET A 174 -16.00 -6.90 -7.29
N LYS A 175 -16.61 -6.86 -8.48
CA LYS A 175 -16.03 -6.23 -9.67
C LYS A 175 -15.73 -4.75 -9.46
N MET A 176 -16.68 -4.01 -8.87
CA MET A 176 -16.50 -2.60 -8.55
C MET A 176 -15.29 -2.40 -7.63
N LEU A 177 -15.23 -3.13 -6.51
CA LEU A 177 -14.13 -3.03 -5.55
C LEU A 177 -12.78 -3.45 -6.15
N ALA A 178 -12.74 -4.48 -7.00
CA ALA A 178 -11.50 -4.89 -7.66
C ALA A 178 -10.97 -3.78 -8.58
N GLY A 179 -11.87 -3.03 -9.25
CA GLY A 179 -11.53 -1.83 -10.01
C GLY A 179 -10.99 -0.70 -9.12
N GLN A 180 -11.66 -0.42 -8.00
CA GLN A 180 -11.24 0.60 -7.02
C GLN A 180 -9.88 0.26 -6.39
N LEU A 181 -9.62 -1.02 -6.14
CA LEU A 181 -8.34 -1.50 -5.63
C LEU A 181 -7.19 -1.16 -6.58
N LEU A 182 -7.41 -1.39 -7.89
CA LEU A 182 -6.40 -1.09 -8.91
C LEU A 182 -6.24 0.42 -9.10
N SER A 183 -7.32 1.12 -9.45
CA SER A 183 -7.25 2.50 -9.97
C SER A 183 -7.58 3.58 -8.94
N GLY A 184 -8.22 3.21 -7.83
CA GLY A 184 -8.84 4.15 -6.91
C GLY A 184 -10.23 4.58 -7.37
N VAL A 185 -10.83 5.50 -6.62
CA VAL A 185 -12.11 6.15 -6.91
C VAL A 185 -12.11 7.56 -6.34
N ASP A 186 -12.81 8.48 -6.97
CA ASP A 186 -13.14 9.77 -6.38
C ASP A 186 -14.36 9.56 -5.46
N ALA A 187 -14.10 9.28 -4.18
CA ALA A 187 -15.11 8.90 -3.21
C ALA A 187 -15.90 10.10 -2.66
N ASN A 188 -15.33 11.30 -2.71
CA ASN A 188 -15.96 12.51 -2.20
C ASN A 188 -16.50 13.44 -3.31
N GLY A 189 -16.29 13.09 -4.58
CA GLY A 189 -16.83 13.79 -5.74
C GLY A 189 -16.14 15.13 -6.03
N ASP A 190 -14.87 15.29 -5.61
CA ASP A 190 -14.12 16.54 -5.85
C ASP A 190 -13.37 16.58 -7.19
N GLY A 191 -13.56 15.54 -8.01
CA GLY A 191 -12.95 15.37 -9.32
C GLY A 191 -11.55 14.78 -9.28
N LYS A 192 -11.04 14.39 -8.11
CA LYS A 192 -9.67 13.88 -7.93
C LYS A 192 -9.66 12.60 -7.10
N ILE A 193 -8.72 11.72 -7.43
CA ILE A 193 -8.37 10.58 -6.57
C ILE A 193 -7.20 11.01 -5.70
N SER A 194 -7.41 11.16 -4.40
CA SER A 194 -6.42 11.63 -3.43
C SER A 194 -6.05 10.57 -2.39
N TRP A 195 -5.30 10.98 -1.36
CA TRP A 195 -4.93 10.15 -0.21
C TRP A 195 -6.03 10.07 0.86
N LYS A 196 -7.19 10.71 0.62
CA LYS A 196 -8.33 10.61 1.51
C LYS A 196 -8.80 9.16 1.63
N LYS A 197 -9.49 8.89 2.73
CA LYS A 197 -10.01 7.57 3.05
C LYS A 197 -10.94 7.10 1.93
N GLY A 198 -10.64 5.94 1.37
CA GLY A 198 -11.45 5.32 0.32
C GLY A 198 -11.24 5.87 -1.09
N GLU A 199 -10.17 6.64 -1.36
CA GLU A 199 -9.92 7.15 -2.71
C GLU A 199 -8.78 6.42 -3.42
N GLY A 200 -7.54 6.62 -2.99
CA GLY A 200 -6.36 6.09 -3.67
C GLY A 200 -6.32 4.56 -3.76
N GLY A 201 -6.09 4.05 -4.99
CA GLY A 201 -5.79 2.63 -5.27
C GLY A 201 -4.30 2.37 -5.48
N LEU A 202 -3.94 1.13 -5.84
CA LEU A 202 -2.53 0.74 -5.99
C LEU A 202 -1.80 1.50 -7.13
N MET A 203 -2.51 1.98 -8.14
CA MET A 203 -1.91 2.83 -9.17
C MET A 203 -1.57 4.23 -8.66
N GLU A 204 -2.34 4.81 -7.73
CA GLU A 204 -1.98 6.05 -7.06
C GLU A 204 -0.77 5.86 -6.13
N ALA A 205 -0.70 4.72 -5.42
CA ALA A 205 0.50 4.34 -4.67
C ALA A 205 1.73 4.28 -5.59
N LYS A 206 1.60 3.67 -6.79
CA LYS A 206 2.69 3.58 -7.76
C LYS A 206 3.14 4.95 -8.26
N LYS A 207 2.19 5.83 -8.58
CA LYS A 207 2.46 7.20 -9.03
C LYS A 207 3.23 7.98 -7.98
N HIS A 208 2.79 7.96 -6.73
CA HIS A 208 3.47 8.66 -5.64
C HIS A 208 4.83 8.04 -5.28
N MET A 209 4.99 6.73 -5.40
CA MET A 209 6.32 6.11 -5.33
C MET A 209 7.26 6.61 -6.45
N GLY A 210 6.73 6.85 -7.66
CA GLY A 210 7.49 7.42 -8.78
C GLY A 210 7.98 8.86 -8.49
N PHE A 211 7.11 9.71 -7.96
CA PHE A 211 7.51 11.07 -7.54
C PHE A 211 8.56 11.03 -6.43
N MET A 212 8.34 10.16 -5.44
CA MET A 212 9.28 9.99 -4.34
C MET A 212 10.65 9.51 -4.84
N ALA A 213 10.70 8.48 -5.69
CA ALA A 213 11.93 7.94 -6.24
C ALA A 213 12.70 8.99 -7.06
N LYS A 214 11.99 9.76 -7.92
CA LYS A 214 12.60 10.84 -8.69
C LYS A 214 13.26 11.89 -7.79
N GLY A 215 12.58 12.30 -6.71
CA GLY A 215 13.12 13.28 -5.77
C GLY A 215 14.31 12.77 -4.95
N GLU A 216 14.48 11.45 -4.81
CA GLU A 216 15.62 10.84 -4.12
C GLU A 216 16.76 10.39 -5.05
N GLY A 217 16.59 10.50 -6.37
CA GLY A 217 17.56 10.03 -7.37
C GLY A 217 17.63 8.51 -7.48
N MET A 218 16.50 7.81 -7.33
CA MET A 218 16.39 6.34 -7.29
C MET A 218 15.96 5.68 -8.59
#